data_AF-C6WBP8-F1
#
_entry.id   AF-C6WBP8-F1
#
_cell.length_a   1.000
_cell.length_b   1.000
_cell.length_c   1.000
_cell.angle_alpha   90.00
_cell.angle_beta   90.00
_cell.angle_gamma   90.00
#
_symmetry.space_group_name_H-M   'P 1'
#
loop_
_entity.id
_entity.type
_entity.pdbx_description
1 polymer ?
#
loop_
_entity_poly.entity_id
_entity_poly.type
_entity_poly.pdbx_seq_one_letter_code
_entity_poly.pdbx_strand_id
1 'polypeptide(L)'
;MVAMKRFLGAALACSAVAVVGAAAPASAAGSFYAPALPWSTSGAPSTPWTASISECFGGSRCGGSGSALTVQTPATWIGTVGVRAHDRVGDTTKATLFVLVDGAQVGAVDVKAAGETHYFAVGRVGSEVRLVAAASPSSWSDEIVVSGVLVTP
;
A
#
# COMPACT_ATOMS: atom_id res chain seq x y z
N MET A 1 -61.58 41.75 -20.39
CA MET A 1 -60.17 41.39 -20.12
C MET A 1 -60.08 40.83 -18.71
N VAL A 2 -60.00 39.51 -18.53
CA VAL A 2 -59.28 38.87 -17.41
C VAL A 2 -58.82 37.51 -17.95
N ALA A 3 -57.51 37.30 -17.97
CA ALA A 3 -56.87 36.12 -18.55
C ALA A 3 -56.69 35.00 -17.51
N MET A 4 -57.05 33.78 -17.90
CA MET A 4 -56.62 32.52 -17.29
C MET A 4 -55.09 32.44 -17.18
N LYS A 5 -54.57 31.98 -16.05
CA LYS A 5 -53.22 31.41 -15.96
C LYS A 5 -53.18 30.19 -15.06
N ARG A 6 -52.34 29.25 -15.48
CA ARG A 6 -52.44 27.79 -15.36
C ARG A 6 -51.71 27.24 -14.13
N PHE A 7 -52.15 26.04 -13.75
CA PHE A 7 -51.44 25.01 -12.99
C PHE A 7 -49.99 24.81 -13.46
N LEU A 8 -49.06 24.53 -12.52
CA LEU A 8 -48.16 23.36 -12.50
C LEU A 8 -47.13 23.55 -11.35
N GLY A 9 -47.32 22.85 -10.23
CA GLY A 9 -46.29 22.69 -9.20
C GLY A 9 -45.55 21.39 -9.45
N ALA A 10 -44.30 21.47 -9.89
CA ALA A 10 -43.45 20.32 -10.18
C ALA A 10 -42.95 19.67 -8.88
N ALA A 11 -43.24 18.37 -8.73
CA ALA A 11 -42.61 17.53 -7.71
C ALA A 11 -41.18 17.19 -8.15
N LEU A 12 -40.18 17.66 -7.42
CA LEU A 12 -38.79 17.22 -7.57
C LEU A 12 -38.51 16.16 -6.51
N ALA A 13 -38.62 14.89 -6.89
CA ALA A 13 -38.13 13.78 -6.10
C ALA A 13 -36.63 13.61 -6.37
N CYS A 14 -35.78 14.09 -5.47
CA CYS A 14 -34.35 13.75 -5.48
C CYS A 14 -34.16 12.32 -4.95
N SER A 15 -34.01 11.37 -5.85
CA SER A 15 -33.52 10.02 -5.53
C SER A 15 -32.03 10.11 -5.18
N ALA A 16 -31.71 10.06 -3.90
CA ALA A 16 -30.34 9.85 -3.43
C ALA A 16 -29.96 8.38 -3.65
N VAL A 17 -29.14 8.12 -4.67
CA VAL A 17 -28.49 6.82 -4.86
C VAL A 17 -27.35 6.74 -3.84
N ALA A 18 -27.53 5.93 -2.80
CA ALA A 18 -26.46 5.59 -1.87
C ALA A 18 -25.44 4.71 -2.61
N VAL A 19 -24.31 5.28 -3.00
CA VAL A 19 -23.15 4.50 -3.42
C VAL A 19 -22.57 3.90 -2.15
N VAL A 20 -22.85 2.62 -1.93
CA VAL A 20 -22.23 1.83 -0.86
C VAL A 20 -20.77 1.62 -1.27
N GLY A 21 -19.91 2.57 -0.92
CA GLY A 21 -18.47 2.40 -1.04
C GLY A 21 -18.06 1.27 -0.10
N ALA A 22 -17.61 0.15 -0.67
CA ALA A 22 -16.96 -0.89 0.10
C ALA A 22 -15.70 -0.27 0.71
N ALA A 23 -15.78 0.09 1.99
CA ALA A 23 -14.62 0.49 2.77
C ALA A 23 -13.67 -0.71 2.78
N ALA A 24 -12.48 -0.54 2.19
CA ALA A 24 -11.41 -1.50 2.36
C ALA A 24 -11.19 -1.70 3.87
N PRO A 25 -10.97 -2.94 4.35
CA PRO A 25 -10.68 -3.17 5.76
C PRO A 25 -9.46 -2.33 6.15
N ALA A 26 -9.58 -1.54 7.22
CA ALA A 26 -8.45 -0.85 7.80
C ALA A 26 -7.50 -1.90 8.40
N SER A 27 -6.37 -2.17 7.72
CA SER A 27 -5.37 -3.10 8.23
C SER A 27 -4.54 -2.45 9.34
N ALA A 28 -4.50 -3.10 10.50
CA ALA A 28 -3.46 -2.86 11.50
C ALA A 28 -2.11 -3.37 10.94
N ALA A 29 -1.00 -2.76 11.36
CA ALA A 29 0.36 -3.13 10.96
C ALA A 29 0.54 -4.67 10.88
N GLY A 30 0.81 -5.17 9.67
CA GLY A 30 0.95 -6.60 9.38
C GLY A 30 2.42 -7.01 9.37
N SER A 31 2.75 -8.07 10.12
CA SER A 31 4.05 -8.72 10.04
C SER A 31 3.88 -10.07 9.36
N PHE A 32 4.60 -10.28 8.26
CA PHE A 32 4.59 -11.54 7.52
C PHE A 32 5.98 -12.16 7.54
N TYR A 33 6.02 -13.45 7.79
CA TYR A 33 7.23 -14.24 7.60
C TYR A 33 7.27 -14.72 6.16
N ALA A 34 8.31 -14.38 5.40
CA ALA A 34 8.52 -15.00 4.10
C ALA A 34 8.85 -16.48 4.37
N PRO A 35 8.03 -17.45 3.93
CA PRO A 35 8.29 -18.85 4.23
C PRO A 35 9.67 -19.21 3.68
N ALA A 36 10.52 -19.79 4.53
CA ALA A 36 11.65 -20.57 4.07
C ALA A 36 11.05 -21.73 3.27
N LEU A 37 11.02 -21.61 1.93
CA LEU A 37 10.49 -22.66 1.07
C LEU A 37 11.21 -23.97 1.40
N PRO A 38 10.48 -25.04 1.78
CA PRO A 38 11.10 -26.26 2.28
C PRO A 38 11.44 -27.19 1.12
N TRP A 39 12.55 -26.95 0.41
CA TRP A 39 13.36 -27.98 -0.25
C TRP A 39 14.61 -27.37 -0.91
N SER A 40 15.75 -27.46 -0.25
CA SER A 40 17.06 -27.72 -0.86
C SER A 40 18.09 -27.80 0.25
N THR A 41 18.32 -29.02 0.74
CA THR A 41 19.56 -29.37 1.41
C THR A 41 20.71 -29.15 0.42
N SER A 42 21.63 -28.23 0.75
CA SER A 42 22.98 -28.04 0.14
C SER A 42 23.21 -26.84 -0.80
N GLY A 43 22.31 -25.86 -0.91
CA GLY A 43 22.59 -24.61 -1.61
C GLY A 43 21.72 -23.47 -1.09
N ALA A 44 22.25 -22.24 -1.01
CA ALA A 44 21.47 -21.06 -0.67
C ALA A 44 20.14 -21.06 -1.45
N PRO A 45 18.99 -20.69 -0.82
CA PRO A 45 17.69 -20.76 -1.47
C PRO A 45 17.76 -20.05 -2.82
N SER A 46 17.37 -20.74 -3.90
CA SER A 46 17.21 -20.10 -5.20
C SER A 46 16.14 -19.04 -5.06
N THR A 47 16.56 -17.79 -5.17
CA THR A 47 15.75 -16.59 -4.97
C THR A 47 14.87 -16.35 -6.18
N PRO A 48 13.68 -15.74 -5.99
CA PRO A 48 13.37 -14.70 -4.99
C PRO A 48 12.38 -15.07 -3.86
N TRP A 49 12.44 -14.34 -2.72
CA TRP A 49 11.44 -14.42 -1.64
C TRP A 49 10.22 -13.57 -2.00
N THR A 50 9.05 -14.18 -2.11
CA THR A 50 7.81 -13.51 -2.56
C THR A 50 6.73 -13.56 -1.51
N ALA A 51 6.06 -12.43 -1.28
CA ALA A 51 4.79 -12.36 -0.58
C ALA A 51 3.73 -11.78 -1.52
N SER A 52 2.63 -12.50 -1.73
CA SER A 52 1.41 -11.94 -2.33
C SER A 52 0.48 -11.55 -1.19
N ILE A 53 0.29 -10.25 -1.03
CA ILE A 53 -0.47 -9.65 0.08
C ILE A 53 -1.45 -8.63 -0.48
N SER A 54 -2.31 -8.06 0.34
CA SER A 54 -3.15 -6.93 -0.05
C SER A 54 -3.37 -6.06 1.18
N GLU A 55 -2.29 -5.42 1.63
CA GLU A 55 -2.30 -4.64 2.86
C GLU A 55 -2.39 -3.16 2.56
N CYS A 56 -3.32 -2.48 3.22
CA CYS A 56 -3.43 -1.03 3.18
C CYS A 56 -2.83 -0.41 4.44
N PHE A 57 -1.98 0.60 4.30
CA PHE A 57 -1.41 1.34 5.42
C PHE A 57 -1.17 2.82 5.06
N GLY A 58 -1.04 3.66 6.09
CA GLY A 58 -0.88 5.10 5.91
C GLY A 58 -2.21 5.83 5.78
N GLY A 59 -2.12 7.15 5.58
CA GLY A 59 -3.27 8.03 5.39
C GLY A 59 -4.33 7.96 6.49
N SER A 60 -5.48 8.55 6.23
CA SER A 60 -6.61 8.58 7.16
C SER A 60 -7.51 7.34 7.06
N ARG A 61 -7.50 6.66 5.90
CA ARG A 61 -8.37 5.51 5.61
C ARG A 61 -7.73 4.17 5.95
N CYS A 62 -6.40 4.09 6.08
CA CYS A 62 -5.67 2.85 6.33
C CYS A 62 -4.87 2.86 7.64
N GLY A 63 -5.48 3.39 8.69
CA GLY A 63 -4.98 3.24 10.06
C GLY A 63 -3.97 4.30 10.53
N GLY A 64 -3.67 5.33 9.72
CA GLY A 64 -2.87 6.46 10.18
C GLY A 64 -1.36 6.33 9.99
N SER A 65 -0.64 7.27 10.60
CA SER A 65 0.82 7.37 10.61
C SER A 65 1.47 6.27 11.44
N GLY A 66 2.57 5.72 10.95
CA GLY A 66 3.34 4.71 11.68
C GLY A 66 2.92 3.27 11.42
N SER A 67 1.83 3.05 10.67
CA SER A 67 1.52 1.75 10.09
C SER A 67 2.62 1.34 9.13
N ALA A 68 3.12 0.12 9.30
CA ALA A 68 4.18 -0.46 8.50
C ALA A 68 3.85 -1.90 8.16
N LEU A 69 4.36 -2.34 7.02
CA LEU A 69 4.41 -3.74 6.66
C LEU A 69 5.82 -4.26 6.92
N THR A 70 5.94 -5.34 7.67
CA THR A 70 7.23 -5.98 7.91
C THR A 70 7.29 -7.34 7.23
N VAL A 71 8.35 -7.56 6.44
CA VAL A 71 8.70 -8.83 5.82
C VAL A 71 9.97 -9.34 6.46
N GLN A 72 9.87 -10.46 7.17
CA GLN A 72 11.03 -11.14 7.75
C GLN A 72 11.66 -12.07 6.73
N THR A 73 12.99 -12.05 6.66
CA THR A 73 13.83 -12.86 5.77
C THR A 73 14.92 -13.57 6.59
N PRO A 74 15.47 -14.70 6.13
CA PRO A 74 16.70 -15.22 6.72
C PRO A 74 17.80 -14.15 6.69
N ALA A 75 18.67 -14.10 7.71
CA ALA A 75 19.81 -13.20 7.70
C ALA A 75 20.76 -13.56 6.53
N THR A 76 20.68 -12.80 5.44
CA THR A 76 21.35 -13.11 4.17
C THR A 76 21.60 -11.86 3.36
N TRP A 77 22.34 -11.99 2.27
CA TRP A 77 22.54 -10.91 1.31
C TRP A 77 21.24 -10.56 0.60
N ILE A 78 20.88 -9.27 0.62
CA ILE A 78 19.76 -8.67 -0.11
C ILE A 78 20.34 -7.72 -1.17
N GLY A 79 20.14 -8.06 -2.43
CA GLY A 79 20.50 -7.25 -3.59
C GLY A 79 19.40 -6.26 -3.95
N THR A 80 18.15 -6.73 -4.08
CA THR A 80 17.02 -5.91 -4.50
C THR A 80 15.75 -6.19 -3.69
N VAL A 81 14.98 -5.14 -3.42
CA VAL A 81 13.59 -5.24 -2.95
C VAL A 81 12.66 -4.71 -4.03
N GLY A 82 11.75 -5.55 -4.53
CA GLY A 82 10.65 -5.18 -5.41
C GLY A 82 9.35 -5.03 -4.62
N VAL A 83 8.61 -3.94 -4.81
CA VAL A 83 7.33 -3.68 -4.15
C VAL A 83 6.28 -3.30 -5.18
N ARG A 84 5.19 -4.06 -5.26
CA ARG A 84 4.02 -3.70 -6.06
C ARG A 84 3.04 -2.92 -5.20
N ALA A 85 2.87 -1.63 -5.47
CA ALA A 85 2.06 -0.75 -4.66
C ALA A 85 1.17 0.17 -5.51
N HIS A 86 0.05 0.62 -4.96
CA HIS A 86 -0.78 1.69 -5.51
C HIS A 86 -1.39 2.57 -4.42
N ASP A 87 -1.74 3.80 -4.78
CA ASP A 87 -2.41 4.79 -3.90
C ASP A 87 -3.77 5.15 -4.52
N ARG A 88 -4.75 4.24 -4.36
CA ARG A 88 -6.11 4.40 -4.90
C ARG A 88 -7.15 4.01 -3.86
N VAL A 89 -7.09 4.67 -2.70
CA VAL A 89 -7.98 4.41 -1.56
C VAL A 89 -8.68 5.70 -1.11
N GLY A 90 -8.00 6.84 -1.23
CA GLY A 90 -8.50 8.18 -0.90
C GLY A 90 -8.90 9.03 -2.11
N ASP A 91 -9.18 10.29 -1.82
CA ASP A 91 -9.49 11.33 -2.82
C ASP A 91 -8.23 12.05 -3.30
N THR A 92 -7.12 11.86 -2.59
CA THR A 92 -5.77 12.30 -2.95
C THR A 92 -4.95 11.12 -3.43
N THR A 93 -3.83 11.42 -4.11
CA THR A 93 -2.89 10.40 -4.61
C THR A 93 -1.47 10.94 -4.44
N LYS A 94 -1.04 11.06 -3.19
CA LYS A 94 0.23 11.69 -2.82
C LYS A 94 1.07 10.83 -1.87
N ALA A 95 0.80 9.53 -1.78
CA ALA A 95 1.54 8.68 -0.87
C ALA A 95 3.02 8.54 -1.27
N THR A 96 3.90 8.65 -0.27
CA THR A 96 5.29 8.23 -0.39
C THR A 96 5.54 6.97 0.42
N LEU A 97 6.13 5.96 -0.23
CA LEU A 97 6.59 4.70 0.36
C LEU A 97 8.07 4.78 0.70
N PHE A 98 8.43 4.36 1.91
CA PHE A 98 9.80 4.16 2.34
C PHE A 98 10.11 2.67 2.49
N VAL A 99 11.31 2.26 2.08
CA VAL A 99 11.82 0.90 2.28
C VAL A 99 13.01 0.97 3.23
N LEU A 100 12.95 0.17 4.29
CA LEU A 100 14.00 0.05 5.28
C LEU A 100 14.48 -1.40 5.35
N VAL A 101 15.79 -1.59 5.57
CA VAL A 101 16.42 -2.88 5.84
C VAL A 101 17.11 -2.83 7.18
N ASP A 102 16.66 -3.67 8.13
CA ASP A 102 17.03 -3.64 9.56
C ASP A 102 17.04 -2.20 10.12
N GLY A 103 15.98 -1.44 9.85
CA GLY A 103 15.82 -0.06 10.32
C GLY A 103 16.58 1.03 9.55
N ALA A 104 17.44 0.68 8.58
CA ALA A 104 18.10 1.66 7.72
C ALA A 104 17.32 1.88 6.42
N GLN A 105 16.96 3.12 6.10
CA GLN A 105 16.28 3.42 4.84
C GLN A 105 17.20 3.15 3.64
N VAL A 106 16.72 2.34 2.71
CA VAL A 106 17.40 2.01 1.45
C VAL A 106 16.79 2.71 0.23
N GLY A 107 15.57 3.23 0.37
CA GLY A 107 14.92 3.99 -0.69
C GLY A 107 13.58 4.58 -0.30
N ALA A 108 13.08 5.46 -1.16
CA ALA A 108 11.74 6.02 -1.09
C ALA A 108 11.19 6.25 -2.49
N VAL A 109 9.87 6.20 -2.66
CA VAL A 109 9.20 6.45 -3.94
C VAL A 109 7.80 7.02 -3.73
N ASP A 110 7.38 7.91 -4.63
CA ASP A 110 5.99 8.33 -4.71
C ASP A 110 5.16 7.24 -5.38
N VAL A 111 4.15 6.74 -4.67
CA VAL A 111 3.25 5.70 -5.15
C VAL A 111 2.16 6.34 -6.00
N LYS A 112 1.98 5.83 -7.22
CA LYS A 112 0.96 6.34 -8.15
C LYS A 112 -0.36 5.62 -7.97
N ALA A 113 -1.46 6.30 -8.32
CA ALA A 113 -2.80 5.72 -8.27
C ALA A 113 -3.02 4.52 -9.21
N ALA A 114 -2.35 4.52 -10.36
CA ALA A 114 -2.41 3.42 -11.31
C ALA A 114 -1.70 2.14 -10.79
N GLY A 115 -0.82 2.30 -9.81
CA GLY A 115 0.04 1.25 -9.29
C GLY A 115 1.20 0.89 -10.20
N GLU A 116 2.33 0.53 -9.60
CA GLU A 116 3.54 0.10 -10.29
C GLU A 116 4.34 -0.86 -9.39
N THR A 117 5.28 -1.59 -9.99
CA THR A 117 6.31 -2.29 -9.22
C THR A 117 7.56 -1.41 -9.15
N HIS A 118 7.97 -1.07 -7.93
CA HIS A 118 9.18 -0.31 -7.66
C HIS A 118 10.31 -1.22 -7.20
N TYR A 119 11.52 -1.01 -7.71
CA TYR A 119 12.70 -1.79 -7.33
C TYR A 119 13.72 -0.91 -6.62
N PHE A 120 14.22 -1.39 -5.49
CA PHE A 120 15.19 -0.70 -4.65
C PHE A 120 16.45 -1.54 -4.55
N ALA A 121 17.58 -0.99 -5.00
CA ALA A 121 18.89 -1.60 -4.79
C ALA A 121 19.27 -1.49 -3.30
N VAL A 122 19.70 -2.61 -2.71
CA VAL A 122 20.02 -2.73 -1.28
C VAL A 122 21.51 -3.00 -1.08
N GLY A 123 22.01 -4.10 -1.64
CA GLY A 123 23.44 -4.44 -1.62
C GLY A 123 24.03 -4.61 -0.22
N ARG A 124 23.33 -5.30 0.69
CA ARG A 124 23.83 -5.58 2.06
C ARG A 124 23.21 -6.84 2.64
N VAL A 125 23.83 -7.36 3.70
CA VAL A 125 23.20 -8.37 4.55
C VAL A 125 22.07 -7.72 5.35
N GLY A 126 20.95 -8.43 5.47
CA GLY A 126 19.85 -8.04 6.34
C GLY A 126 18.90 -9.20 6.64
N SER A 127 17.99 -8.97 7.57
CA SER A 127 17.00 -9.95 8.02
C SER A 127 15.58 -9.42 8.03
N GLU A 128 15.41 -8.10 8.06
CA GLU A 128 14.11 -7.45 8.05
C GLU A 128 14.00 -6.45 6.90
N VAL A 129 12.91 -6.52 6.13
CA VAL A 129 12.47 -5.47 5.21
C VAL A 129 11.20 -4.84 5.75
N ARG A 130 11.22 -3.53 6.00
CA ARG A 130 10.08 -2.78 6.51
C ARG A 130 9.64 -1.72 5.51
N LEU A 131 8.36 -1.75 5.16
CA LEU A 131 7.72 -0.79 4.28
C LEU A 131 6.91 0.18 5.13
N VAL A 132 7.13 1.48 4.95
CA VAL A 132 6.54 2.53 5.79
C VAL A 132 5.92 3.60 4.90
N ALA A 133 4.70 4.02 5.19
CA ALA A 133 4.09 5.18 4.55
C ALA A 133 4.58 6.47 5.22
N ALA A 134 4.65 7.57 4.48
CA ALA A 134 4.92 8.88 5.07
C ALA A 134 3.96 9.21 6.23
N ALA A 135 4.50 9.82 7.28
CA ALA A 135 3.72 10.15 8.46
C ALA A 135 2.67 11.22 8.15
N SER A 136 1.44 11.01 8.63
CA SER A 136 0.34 11.97 8.65
C SER A 136 0.31 12.77 9.97
N PRO A 137 -0.09 14.05 9.95
CA PRO A 137 -0.39 14.83 8.76
C PRO A 137 0.89 15.28 8.05
N SER A 138 1.00 14.99 6.75
CA SER A 138 1.96 15.65 5.87
C SER A 138 1.38 15.77 4.45
N SER A 139 1.90 16.71 3.66
CA SER A 139 1.42 16.96 2.29
C SER A 139 1.70 15.83 1.29
N TRP A 140 2.39 14.79 1.75
CA TRP A 140 2.91 13.63 1.03
C TRP A 140 2.59 12.31 1.77
N SER A 141 1.76 12.39 2.81
CA SER A 141 1.14 11.21 3.43
C SER A 141 -0.22 10.96 2.80
N ASP A 142 -0.41 9.76 2.30
CA ASP A 142 -1.69 9.25 1.82
C ASP A 142 -1.72 7.73 2.03
N GLU A 143 -2.79 7.08 1.61
CA GLU A 143 -2.96 5.64 1.72
C GLU A 143 -2.13 4.85 0.69
N ILE A 144 -1.48 3.77 1.14
CA ILE A 144 -0.73 2.85 0.25
C ILE A 144 -1.33 1.47 0.39
N VAL A 145 -1.62 0.84 -0.76
CA VAL A 145 -1.92 -0.58 -0.84
C VAL A 145 -0.72 -1.30 -1.43
N VAL A 146 -0.15 -2.25 -0.68
CA VAL A 146 0.88 -3.15 -1.19
C VAL A 146 0.23 -4.48 -1.55
N SER A 147 0.43 -4.90 -2.80
CA SER A 147 -0.11 -6.14 -3.36
C SER A 147 0.95 -7.24 -3.53
N GLY A 148 2.22 -6.90 -3.38
CA GLY A 148 3.28 -7.89 -3.37
C GLY A 148 4.65 -7.34 -3.02
N VAL A 149 5.48 -8.20 -2.45
CA VAL A 149 6.88 -7.91 -2.11
C VAL A 149 7.76 -9.03 -2.65
N LEU A 150 8.86 -8.64 -3.28
CA LEU A 150 9.89 -9.49 -3.85
C LEU A 150 11.21 -9.12 -3.20
N VAL A 151 11.94 -10.06 -2.61
CA VAL A 151 13.29 -9.81 -2.10
C VAL A 151 14.25 -10.75 -2.81
N THR A 152 15.31 -10.19 -3.38
CA THR A 152 16.37 -10.96 -4.07
C THR A 152 17.73 -10.66 -3.44
N PRO A 153 18.69 -11.59 -3.47
CA PRO A 153 20.12 -11.33 -3.30
C PRO A 153 20.65 -10.50 -4.46
#